data_AF-A0A9X1T067-F1
#
_entry.id   AF-A0A9X1T067-F1
#
_cell.length_a   1.000
_cell.length_b   1.000
_cell.length_c   1.000
_cell.angle_alpha   90.00
_cell.angle_beta   90.00
_cell.angle_gamma   90.00
#
_symmetry.space_group_name_H-M   'P 1'
#
loop_
_entity.id
_entity.type
_entity.pdbx_description
1 polymer ?
#
loop_
_entity_poly.entity_id
_entity_poly.type
_entity_poly.pdbx_seq_one_letter_code
_entity_poly.pdbx_strand_id
1 'polypeptide(L)' 'MGALEQHIRTEGWTEAEAADRLAIPRPSISDLMHGRITLFSIDMMVTLLSRAGLHVDILVREAA' A
#
# COMPACT_ATOMS: atom_id res chain seq x y z
N MET A 1 -5.42 2.36 -10.03
CA MET A 1 -5.46 1.72 -8.70
C MET A 1 -4.10 1.11 -8.45
N GLY A 2 -3.52 1.30 -7.26
CA GLY A 2 -2.22 0.73 -6.90
C GLY A 2 -2.33 -0.75 -6.50
N ALA A 3 -1.24 -1.51 -6.56
CA ALA A 3 -1.23 -2.94 -6.21
C ALA A 3 -1.74 -3.21 -4.78
N LEU A 4 -1.38 -2.34 -3.82
CA LEU A 4 -1.82 -2.46 -2.43
C LEU A 4 -3.34 -2.22 -2.27
N GLU A 5 -3.88 -1.21 -2.97
CA GLU A 5 -5.33 -0.94 -2.98
C GLU A 5 -6.10 -2.14 -3.53
N GLN A 6 -5.61 -2.73 -4.62
CA GLN A 6 -6.23 -3.89 -5.25
C GLN A 6 -6.18 -5.12 -4.33
N HIS A 7 -5.07 -5.33 -3.62
CA HIS A 7 -4.96 -6.42 -2.66
C HIS A 7 -5.97 -6.27 -1.52
N ILE A 8 -6.07 -5.09 -0.89
CA ILE A 8 -7.05 -4.82 0.17
C ILE A 8 -8.48 -5.12 -0.31
N ARG A 9 -8.84 -4.70 -1.53
CA ARG A 9 -10.16 -4.98 -2.12
C ARG A 9 -10.39 -6.47 -2.38
N THR A 10 -9.36 -7.18 -2.86
CA THR A 10 -9.46 -8.61 -3.22
C THR A 10 -9.61 -9.49 -1.98
N GLU A 11 -8.90 -9.14 -0.90
CA GLU A 11 -9.03 -9.80 0.40
C GLU A 11 -10.33 -9.43 1.14
N GLY A 12 -11.08 -8.44 0.65
CA GLY A 12 -12.36 -8.01 1.22
C GLY A 12 -12.22 -7.29 2.57
N TRP A 13 -11.05 -6.74 2.88
CA TRP A 13 -10.82 -6.05 4.16
C TRP A 13 -11.51 -4.69 4.19
N THR A 14 -12.11 -4.38 5.33
CA THR A 14 -12.47 -3.00 5.68
C THR A 14 -11.21 -2.15 5.91
N GLU A 15 -11.34 -0.82 5.88
CA GLU A 15 -10.21 0.06 6.18
C GLU A 15 -9.63 -0.16 7.59
N ALA A 16 -10.47 -0.53 8.56
CA ALA A 16 -10.04 -0.82 9.93
C ALA A 16 -9.22 -2.11 9.99
N GLU A 17 -9.69 -3.17 9.34
CA GLU A 17 -8.97 -4.43 9.24
C GLU A 17 -7.64 -4.31 8.50
N ALA A 18 -7.61 -3.50 7.43
CA ALA A 18 -6.38 -3.21 6.71
C ALA A 18 -5.41 -2.37 7.57
N ALA A 19 -5.92 -1.45 8.40
CA ALA A 19 -5.11 -0.69 9.34
C ALA A 19 -4.40 -1.61 10.34
N ASP A 20 -5.15 -2.56 10.91
CA ASP A 20 -4.61 -3.54 11.86
C ASP A 20 -3.59 -4.47 11.20
N ARG A 21 -3.93 -5.05 10.03
CA ARG A 21 -3.05 -6.00 9.31
C ARG A 21 -1.78 -5.35 8.77
N LEU A 22 -1.90 -4.13 8.25
CA LEU A 22 -0.76 -3.39 7.70
C LEU A 22 -0.04 -2.56 8.76
N ALA A 23 -0.52 -2.57 10.01
CA ALA A 23 0.04 -1.85 11.15
C ALA A 23 0.30 -0.37 10.86
N ILE A 24 -0.73 0.32 10.33
CA ILE A 24 -0.74 1.77 10.12
C ILE A 24 -2.09 2.37 10.55
N PRO A 25 -2.15 3.68 10.85
CA PRO A 25 -3.41 4.31 11.23
C PRO A 25 -4.48 4.20 10.14
N ARG A 26 -5.74 3.98 10.54
CA ARG A 26 -6.88 3.95 9.63
C ARG A 26 -7.00 5.20 8.73
N PRO A 27 -6.73 6.45 9.18
CA PRO A 27 -6.74 7.60 8.29
C PRO A 27 -5.78 7.44 7.10
N SER A 28 -4.60 6.85 7.31
CA SER A 28 -3.65 6.56 6.23
C SER A 28 -4.20 5.51 5.27
N ILE A 29 -4.84 4.45 5.76
CA ILE A 29 -5.54 3.49 4.88
C ILE A 29 -6.60 4.21 4.04
N SER A 30 -7.39 5.10 4.65
CA SER A 30 -8.39 5.86 3.92
C SER A 30 -7.76 6.76 2.86
N ASP A 31 -6.68 7.48 3.18
CA ASP A 31 -5.93 8.28 2.22
C ASP A 31 -5.48 7.43 1.01
N LEU A 32 -4.92 6.25 1.27
CA LEU A 32 -4.52 5.28 0.24
C LEU A 32 -5.71 4.82 -0.63
N MET A 33 -6.81 4.40 -0.01
CA MET A 33 -8.01 3.89 -0.70
C MET A 33 -8.74 4.97 -1.52
N HIS A 34 -8.53 6.25 -1.19
CA HIS A 34 -8.99 7.40 -1.96
C HIS A 34 -7.98 7.88 -3.00
N GLY A 35 -6.94 7.10 -3.29
CA GLY A 35 -5.96 7.39 -4.34
C GLY A 35 -4.92 8.44 -3.98
N ARG A 36 -4.81 8.84 -2.70
CA ARG A 36 -3.79 9.81 -2.23
C ARG A 36 -2.43 9.15 -1.99
N ILE A 37 -1.96 8.39 -2.98
CA ILE A 37 -0.69 7.64 -2.93
C ILE A 37 0.54 8.56 -2.82
N THR A 38 0.44 9.82 -3.25
CA THR A 38 1.50 10.82 -3.14
C THR A 38 1.85 11.20 -1.70
N LEU A 39 0.99 10.86 -0.74
CA LEU A 39 1.26 11.04 0.69
C LEU A 39 2.18 9.96 1.27
N PHE A 40 2.48 8.91 0.50
CA PHE A 40 3.28 7.78 0.94
C PHE A 40 4.66 7.87 0.30
N SER A 41 5.70 7.75 1.12
CA SER A 41 7.05 7.57 0.60
C SER A 41 7.18 6.23 -0.11
N ILE A 42 8.16 6.11 -1.01
CA ILE A 42 8.48 4.83 -1.65
C ILE A 42 8.78 3.76 -0.59
N ASP A 43 9.58 4.11 0.42
CA ASP A 43 9.91 3.22 1.55
C ASP A 43 8.65 2.71 2.29
N MET A 44 7.69 3.60 2.55
CA MET A 44 6.43 3.23 3.17
C MET A 44 5.61 2.31 2.27
N MET A 45 5.53 2.61 0.97
CA MET A 45 4.83 1.75 0.01
C MET A 45 5.43 0.35 -0.06
N VAL A 46 6.75 0.24 -0.15
CA VAL A 46 7.47 -1.05 -0.15
C VAL A 46 7.21 -1.82 1.15
N THR A 47 7.26 -1.13 2.29
CA THR A 47 6.96 -1.73 3.60
C THR A 47 5.54 -2.28 3.67
N LEU A 48 4.55 -1.51 3.21
CA LEU A 48 3.14 -1.93 3.23
C LEU A 48 2.86 -3.10 2.29
N LEU A 49 3.43 -3.08 1.09
CA LEU A 49 3.35 -4.21 0.15
C LEU A 49 3.96 -5.48 0.75
N SER A 50 5.10 -5.34 1.43
CA SER A 50 5.76 -6.47 2.11
C SER A 50 4.90 -7.02 3.27
N ARG A 51 4.27 -6.14 4.06
CA ARG A 51 3.33 -6.54 5.14
C ARG A 51 2.07 -7.21 4.61
N ALA A 52 1.62 -6.83 3.42
CA ALA A 52 0.53 -7.48 2.70
C ALA A 52 0.93 -8.86 2.12
N GLY A 53 2.17 -9.32 2.31
CA GLY A 53 2.66 -10.58 1.75
C GLY A 53 2.88 -10.52 0.24
N LEU A 54 2.95 -9.32 -0.35
CA LEU A 54 3.21 -9.14 -1.77
C LEU A 54 4.72 -9.12 -2.03
N HIS A 55 5.12 -9.70 -3.14
CA HIS A 55 6.49 -9.59 -3.63
C HIS A 55 6.67 -8.26 -4.37
N VAL A 56 7.79 -7.58 -4.11
CA VAL A 56 8.11 -6.28 -4.72
C VAL A 56 9.41 -6.39 -5.51
N ASP A 57 9.31 -6.17 -6.82
CA ASP A 57 10.46 -6.04 -7.71
C ASP A 57 10.75 -4.56 -7.99
N ILE A 58 12.01 -4.14 -7.82
CA ILE A 58 12.46 -2.79 -8.13
C ILE A 58 13.38 -2.84 -9.35
N LEU A 59 12.95 -2.19 -10.43
CA LEU A 59 13.75 -2.04 -11.64
C LEU A 59 14.27 -0.61 -11.74
N VAL A 60 15.57 -0.45 -11.61
CA VAL A 60 16.26 0.83 -11.84
C VAL A 60 16.84 0.83 -13.25
N ARG A 61 16.66 1.93 -13.97
CA ARG A 61 17.19 2.15 -15.32
C ARG A 61 18.06 3.40 -15.32
N GLU A 62 19.00 3.50 -16.25
CA GLU A 62 19.78 4.72 -16.44
C GLU A 62 18.86 5.90 -16.78
N ALA A 63 19.13 7.04 -16.17
CA ALA A 63 18.50 8.31 -16.54
C ALA A 63 19.16 8.80 -17.84
N ALA A 64 18.34 9.15 -18.83
CA ALA A 64 18.79 9.70 -20.11
C ALA A 64 19.34 11.13 -19.97
#